data_AF-A0A6I2STL9-F1
#
_entry.id   AF-A0A6I2STL9-F1
#
_cell.length_a   1.000
_cell.length_b   1.000
_cell.length_c   1.000
_cell.angle_alpha   90.00
_cell.angle_beta   90.00
_cell.angle_gamma   90.00
#
_symmetry.space_group_name_H-M   'P 1'
#
loop_
_entity.id
_entity.type
_entity.pdbx_description
1 polymer ?
#
loop_
_entity_poly.entity_id
_entity_poly.type
_entity_poly.pdbx_seq_one_letter_code
_entity_poly.pdbx_strand_id
1 'polypeptide(L)'
;MTFKPGNIVSHSEAQEWGAGKVLEVTINRVTIQFSDGISRKIAASHYTCLVPASESAYLPPPDAVPAAVVRAPRKTAAKRKQ
;
A
#
# COMPACT_ATOMS: atom_id res chain seq x y z
N MET A 1 -10.32 11.53 6.30
CA MET A 1 -10.55 10.07 6.28
C MET A 1 -9.54 9.41 7.20
N THR A 2 -9.95 8.45 8.04
CA THR A 2 -9.05 7.76 8.98
C THR A 2 -8.83 6.33 8.50
N PHE A 3 -7.61 6.01 8.08
CA PHE A 3 -7.26 4.65 7.67
C PHE A 3 -6.90 3.81 8.90
N LYS A 4 -7.37 2.57 8.92
CA LYS A 4 -6.97 1.55 9.89
C LYS A 4 -6.50 0.32 9.14
N PRO A 5 -5.50 -0.41 9.65
CA PRO A 5 -5.18 -1.74 9.13
C PRO A 5 -6.43 -2.61 9.10
N GLY A 6 -6.67 -3.28 7.97
CA GLY A 6 -7.86 -4.07 7.72
C GLY A 6 -8.96 -3.35 6.92
N ASN A 7 -8.96 -2.01 6.86
CA ASN A 7 -9.95 -1.29 6.05
C ASN A 7 -9.82 -1.63 4.56
N ILE A 8 -10.96 -1.72 3.89
CA ILE A 8 -11.05 -1.95 2.45
C ILE A 8 -11.31 -0.64 1.73
N VAL A 9 -10.46 -0.35 0.74
CA VAL A 9 -10.46 0.90 -0.02
C VAL A 9 -10.19 0.64 -1.49
N SER A 10 -10.61 1.54 -2.36
CA SER A 10 -10.30 1.51 -3.80
C SER A 10 -9.64 2.82 -4.23
N HIS A 11 -8.86 2.76 -5.30
CA HIS A 11 -8.24 3.94 -5.89
C HIS A 11 -9.12 4.46 -7.04
N SER A 12 -9.65 5.67 -6.90
CA SER A 12 -10.56 6.29 -7.89
C SER A 12 -9.90 6.51 -9.25
N GLU A 13 -8.62 6.90 -9.28
CA GLU A 13 -7.88 7.12 -10.53
C GLU A 13 -7.26 5.86 -11.13
N ALA A 14 -7.29 4.74 -10.40
CA ALA A 14 -6.65 3.49 -10.81
C ALA A 14 -7.58 2.31 -10.55
N GLN A 15 -8.74 2.33 -11.22
CA GLN A 15 -9.79 1.33 -11.06
C GLN A 15 -9.31 -0.10 -11.40
N GLU A 16 -8.27 -0.22 -12.24
CA GLU A 16 -7.62 -1.47 -12.61
C GLU A 16 -6.92 -2.19 -11.43
N TRP A 17 -6.57 -1.47 -10.36
CA TRP A 17 -6.02 -2.09 -9.15
C TRP A 17 -7.09 -2.83 -8.33
N GLY A 18 -8.37 -2.48 -8.54
CA GLY A 18 -9.50 -3.03 -7.81
C GLY A 18 -9.62 -2.53 -6.37
N ALA A 19 -10.27 -3.32 -5.53
CA ALA A 19 -10.29 -3.08 -4.09
C ALA A 19 -8.96 -3.50 -3.46
N GLY A 20 -8.62 -2.88 -2.34
CA GLY A 20 -7.40 -3.15 -1.62
C GLY A 20 -7.58 -3.08 -0.11
N LYS A 21 -6.86 -3.94 0.59
CA LYS A 21 -6.82 -4.00 2.05
C LYS A 21 -5.65 -3.19 2.58
N VAL A 22 -5.95 -2.25 3.46
CA VAL A 22 -4.92 -1.50 4.18
C VAL A 22 -4.14 -2.46 5.07
N LEU A 23 -2.84 -2.61 4.84
CA LEU A 23 -1.95 -3.45 5.63
C LEU A 23 -1.30 -2.67 6.77
N GLU A 24 -0.81 -1.46 6.46
CA GLU A 24 -0.07 -0.63 7.41
C GLU A 24 -0.48 0.83 7.25
N VAL A 25 -0.61 1.54 8.37
CA VAL A 25 -0.85 2.99 8.40
C VAL A 25 0.29 3.64 9.16
N THR A 26 0.93 4.60 8.53
CA THR A 26 1.95 5.46 9.14
C THR A 26 1.50 6.92 9.08
N ILE A 27 2.23 7.80 9.76
CA ILE A 27 1.91 9.24 9.84
C ILE A 27 1.76 9.86 8.44
N ASN A 28 2.58 9.44 7.47
CA ASN A 28 2.67 10.09 6.15
C ASN A 28 2.20 9.22 4.98
N ARG A 29 1.84 7.95 5.20
CA ARG A 29 1.43 7.03 4.13
C ARG A 29 0.68 5.81 4.66
N VAL A 30 -0.10 5.20 3.78
CA VAL A 30 -0.67 3.86 3.98
C VAL A 30 -0.07 2.87 2.99
N THR A 31 0.08 1.63 3.41
CA THR A 31 0.41 0.51 2.53
C THR A 31 -0.86 -0.30 2.30
N ILE A 32 -1.26 -0.47 1.04
CA ILE A 32 -2.48 -1.17 0.64
C ILE A 32 -2.11 -2.32 -0.27
N GLN A 33 -2.59 -3.52 0.05
CA GLN A 33 -2.54 -4.68 -0.83
C GLN A 33 -3.78 -4.65 -1.72
N PHE A 34 -3.60 -4.40 -3.00
CA PHE A 34 -4.69 -4.40 -3.97
C PHE A 34 -4.97 -5.83 -4.49
N SER A 35 -6.18 -6.05 -4.99
CA SER A 35 -6.63 -7.34 -5.55
C SER A 35 -5.87 -7.74 -6.81
N ASP A 36 -5.18 -6.81 -7.47
CA ASP A 36 -4.24 -7.10 -8.56
C ASP A 36 -2.98 -7.86 -8.09
N GLY A 37 -2.82 -8.11 -6.79
CA GLY A 37 -1.67 -8.81 -6.22
C GLY A 37 -0.55 -7.88 -5.78
N ILE A 38 -0.65 -6.57 -6.04
CA ILE A 38 0.45 -5.64 -5.77
C ILE A 38 0.17 -4.79 -4.51
N SER A 39 1.14 -4.80 -3.59
CA SER A 39 1.17 -3.87 -2.45
C SER A 39 1.73 -2.51 -2.88
N ARG A 40 0.93 -1.46 -2.72
CA ARG A 40 1.33 -0.08 -3.06
C ARG A 40 1.32 0.82 -1.83
N LYS A 41 2.25 1.77 -1.80
CA LYS A 41 2.38 2.77 -0.74
C LYS A 41 1.77 4.09 -1.23
N ILE A 42 0.69 4.52 -0.60
CA ILE A 42 -0.02 5.76 -0.94
C ILE A 42 0.34 6.81 0.10
N ALA A 43 0.93 7.92 -0.35
CA ALA A 43 1.26 9.04 0.55
C ALA A 43 -0.01 9.78 0.97
N ALA A 44 0.05 10.44 2.14
CA ALA A 44 -1.07 11.22 2.68
C ALA A 44 -1.61 12.29 1.69
N SER A 45 -0.73 12.86 0.88
CA SER A 45 -1.09 13.82 -0.17
C SER A 45 -2.02 13.26 -1.25
N HIS A 46 -2.09 11.93 -1.39
CA HIS A 46 -2.92 11.23 -2.38
C HIS A 46 -4.12 10.51 -1.73
N TYR A 47 -4.43 10.77 -0.46
CA TYR A 47 -5.58 10.15 0.21
C TYR A 47 -6.92 10.58 -0.37
N THR A 48 -6.98 11.72 -1.06
CA THR A 48 -8.18 12.17 -1.78
C THR A 48 -8.58 11.22 -2.91
N CYS A 49 -7.63 10.47 -3.44
CA CYS A 49 -7.88 9.50 -4.51
C CYS A 49 -8.36 8.15 -3.97
N LEU A 50 -8.32 7.93 -2.66
CA LEU A 50 -8.80 6.72 -2.01
C LEU A 50 -10.27 6.87 -1.60
N VAL A 51 -11.08 5.90 -2.00
CA VAL A 51 -12.50 5.83 -1.65
C VAL A 51 -12.78 4.56 -0.83
N PRO A 52 -13.73 4.58 0.11
CA PRO A 52 -14.11 3.39 0.85
C PRO A 52 -14.74 2.37 -0.11
N ALA A 53 -14.40 1.09 0.07
CA ALA A 53 -14.95 0.00 -0.74
C ALA A 53 -15.52 -1.09 0.15
N SER A 54 -16.49 -1.85 -0.38
CA SER A 54 -17.12 -2.96 0.34
C SER A 54 -16.13 -4.10 0.56
N GLU A 55 -16.24 -4.79 1.70
CA GLU A 55 -15.38 -5.93 2.02
C GLU A 55 -15.52 -7.08 1.00
N SER A 56 -16.72 -7.29 0.47
CA SER A 56 -16.99 -8.27 -0.57
C SER A 56 -16.33 -7.96 -1.92
N ALA A 57 -15.85 -6.73 -2.13
CA ALA A 57 -15.15 -6.34 -3.36
C ALA A 57 -13.65 -6.70 -3.32
N TYR A 58 -13.10 -6.94 -2.13
CA TYR A 58 -11.69 -7.33 -1.98
C TYR A 58 -11.53 -8.84 -2.15
N LEU A 59 -10.88 -9.23 -3.24
CA LEU A 59 -10.40 -10.58 -3.46
C LEU A 59 -8.94 -10.64 -3.03
N PRO A 60 -8.60 -11.38 -1.96
CA PRO A 60 -7.21 -11.52 -1.54
C PRO A 60 -6.42 -12.27 -2.62
N PRO A 61 -5.25 -11.76 -3.03
CA PRO A 61 -4.42 -12.47 -3.98
C PRO A 61 -3.93 -13.80 -3.36
N PRO A 62 -3.80 -14.87 -4.15
CA PRO A 62 -3.48 -16.21 -3.66
C PRO A 62 -2.10 -16.32 -3.00
N ASP A 63 -1.19 -15.41 -3.33
CA ASP A 63 0.17 -15.32 -2.80
C ASP A 63 0.37 -14.06 -1.95
N ALA A 64 -0.62 -13.71 -1.11
CA ALA A 64 -0.48 -12.61 -0.15
C ALA A 64 0.51 -13.00 0.98
N VAL A 65 1.76 -13.32 0.62
CA VAL A 65 2.87 -13.35 1.55
C VAL A 65 2.99 -11.90 2.06
N PRO A 66 2.80 -11.64 3.36
CA PRO A 66 2.84 -10.29 3.89
C PRO A 66 4.18 -9.72 3.50
N ALA A 67 4.17 -8.70 2.61
CA ALA A 67 5.38 -8.12 2.04
C ALA A 67 6.30 -7.73 3.18
N ALA A 68 7.28 -8.60 3.46
CA ALA A 68 8.22 -8.44 4.53
C ALA A 68 8.81 -7.06 4.37
N VAL A 69 8.75 -6.26 5.43
CA VAL A 69 9.19 -4.87 5.46
C VAL A 69 10.62 -4.82 4.92
N VAL A 70 10.78 -4.55 3.62
CA VAL A 70 12.08 -4.31 3.02
C VAL A 70 12.49 -2.93 3.49
N ARG A 71 13.05 -2.88 4.71
CA ARG A 71 13.91 -1.80 5.16
C ARG A 71 15.12 -1.83 4.23
N ALA A 72 15.03 -1.12 3.11
CA ALA A 72 16.20 -0.87 2.27
C ALA A 72 17.25 -0.17 3.16
N PRO A 73 18.46 -0.73 3.34
CA PRO A 73 19.54 0.02 3.96
C PRO A 73 19.83 1.22 3.06
N ARG A 74 19.73 2.43 3.62
CA ARG A 74 20.20 3.65 2.95
C ARG A 74 21.67 3.42 2.59
N LYS A 75 21.95 3.33 1.29
CA LYS A 75 23.32 3.36 0.76
C LYS A 75 23.91 4.73 1.09
N THR A 76 24.67 4.85 2.16
CA THR A 76 25.64 5.94 2.31
C THR A 76 26.78 5.65 1.34
N ALA A 77 26.71 6.25 0.15
CA ALA A 77 27.83 6.30 -0.77
C ALA A 77 28.79 7.41 -0.33
N ALA A 78 30.02 7.07 0.08
CA ALA A 78 31.20 7.90 -0.13
C ALA A 78 32.50 7.11 0.08
N LYS A 79 33.12 6.76 -1.07
CA LYS A 79 34.55 6.53 -1.37
C LYS A 79 35.42 5.62 -0.48
N ARG A 80 35.91 4.53 -1.09
CA ARG A 80 37.22 3.93 -0.78
C ARG A 80 38.12 3.99 -2.03
N LYS A 81 39.42 4.11 -1.76
CA LYS A 81 40.63 4.00 -2.63
C LYS A 81 41.05 5.36 -3.21
N GLN A 82 42.27 5.84 -2.96
CA GLN A 82 43.58 5.17 -3.00
C GLN A 82 44.47 5.56 -1.82
#